data_AF-A0A258W7M3-F1
#
_entry.id   AF-A0A258W7M3-F1
#
_cell.length_a   1.000
_cell.length_b   1.000
_cell.length_c   1.000
_cell.angle_alpha   90.00
_cell.angle_beta   90.00
_cell.angle_gamma   90.00
#
_symmetry.space_group_name_H-M   'P 1'
#
loop_
_entity.id
_entity.type
_entity.pdbx_description
1 polymer ?
#
loop_
_entity_poly.entity_id
_entity_poly.type
_entity_poly.pdbx_seq_one_letter_code
_entity_poly.pdbx_strand_id
1 'polypeptide(L)'
;MKHKKMLFGILVLSIALIMVPELGLANVESSLLGIQTKLTRVILPTLSIIAIAWAAFSLMSGNERAKTHMWYAILGSIIGFGAGAIVDFISQAVH
;
A
#
# COMPACT_ATOMS: atom_id res chain seq x y z
N MET A 1 -24.29 -37.29 35.06
CA MET A 1 -23.29 -36.18 35.17
C MET A 1 -22.10 -36.31 34.22
N LYS A 2 -21.55 -37.51 33.95
CA LYS A 2 -20.42 -37.69 33.00
C LYS A 2 -20.71 -37.20 31.56
N HIS A 3 -21.88 -37.52 30.99
CA HIS A 3 -22.23 -37.09 29.63
C HIS A 3 -22.39 -35.57 29.47
N LYS A 4 -22.91 -34.85 30.49
CA LYS A 4 -23.01 -33.39 30.45
C LYS A 4 -21.63 -32.71 30.47
N LYS A 5 -20.67 -33.25 31.22
CA LYS A 5 -19.27 -32.78 31.23
C LYS A 5 -18.55 -33.08 29.91
N MET A 6 -18.83 -34.23 29.31
CA MET A 6 -18.29 -34.62 28.00
C MET A 6 -18.84 -33.74 26.88
N LEU A 7 -20.15 -33.47 26.87
CA LEU A 7 -20.78 -32.54 25.91
C LEU A 7 -20.28 -31.11 26.07
N PHE A 8 -20.07 -30.64 27.30
CA PHE A 8 -19.48 -29.33 27.56
C PHE A 8 -18.03 -29.25 27.07
N GLY A 9 -17.22 -30.31 27.28
CA GLY A 9 -15.85 -30.37 26.77
C GLY A 9 -15.78 -30.36 25.24
N ILE A 10 -16.69 -31.07 24.57
CA ILE A 10 -16.79 -31.07 23.10
C ILE A 10 -17.19 -29.68 22.58
N LEU A 11 -18.12 -28.99 23.26
CA LEU A 11 -18.58 -27.66 22.88
C LEU A 11 -17.49 -26.59 23.04
N VAL A 12 -16.67 -26.68 24.10
CA VAL A 12 -15.53 -25.78 24.28
C VAL A 12 -14.44 -26.04 23.23
N LEU A 13 -14.21 -27.31 22.90
CA LEU A 13 -13.22 -27.70 21.88
C LEU A 13 -13.63 -27.24 20.47
N SER A 14 -14.91 -27.33 20.11
CA SER A 14 -15.40 -26.88 18.80
C SER A 14 -15.35 -25.35 18.65
N ILE A 15 -15.64 -24.60 19.72
CA ILE A 15 -15.47 -23.13 19.72
C ILE A 15 -14.00 -22.75 19.56
N ALA A 16 -13.09 -23.45 20.26
CA ALA A 16 -11.65 -23.22 20.11
C ALA A 16 -11.16 -23.52 18.68
N LEU A 17 -11.63 -24.61 18.06
CA LEU A 17 -11.28 -24.98 16.69
C LEU A 17 -11.76 -23.98 15.63
N ILE A 18 -12.86 -23.27 15.87
CA ILE A 18 -13.40 -22.26 14.94
C ILE A 18 -12.70 -20.89 15.12
N MET A 19 -12.26 -20.55 16.33
CA MET A 19 -11.66 -19.24 16.64
C MET A 19 -10.13 -19.21 16.49
N VAL A 20 -9.44 -20.34 16.60
CA VAL A 20 -7.98 -20.43 16.41
C VAL A 20 -7.49 -20.06 14.99
N PRO A 21 -8.20 -20.39 13.88
CA PRO A 21 -7.81 -19.97 12.54
C PRO A 21 -7.73 -18.45 12.36
N GLU A 22 -8.59 -17.68 13.03
CA GLU A 22 -8.58 -16.21 12.96
C GLU A 22 -7.36 -15.60 13.65
N LEU A 23 -6.76 -16.30 14.62
CA LEU A 23 -5.52 -15.90 15.28
C LEU A 23 -4.27 -16.34 14.48
N GLY A 24 -4.42 -17.37 13.63
CA GLY A 24 -3.35 -17.99 12.86
C GLY A 24 -3.18 -17.48 11.42
N LEU A 25 -4.12 -16.67 10.91
CA LEU A 25 -3.95 -15.88 9.69
C LEU A 25 -2.93 -14.78 9.96
N ALA A 26 -1.64 -15.16 9.94
CA ALA A 26 -0.54 -14.22 9.88
C ALA A 26 -0.89 -13.15 8.83
N ASN A 27 -0.85 -11.91 9.29
CA ASN A 27 -1.45 -10.71 8.74
C ASN A 27 -0.77 -10.24 7.43
N VAL A 28 -0.52 -11.14 6.48
CA VAL A 28 0.20 -10.86 5.23
C VAL A 28 -0.63 -9.94 4.35
N GLU A 29 -1.94 -10.15 4.27
CA GLU A 29 -2.86 -9.26 3.56
C GLU A 29 -2.81 -7.83 4.10
N SER A 30 -3.00 -7.65 5.41
CA SER A 30 -2.91 -6.33 6.04
C SER A 30 -1.50 -5.73 5.97
N SER A 31 -0.44 -6.54 6.03
CA SER A 31 0.93 -6.06 5.85
C SER A 31 1.16 -5.58 4.42
N LEU A 32 0.61 -6.30 3.43
CA LEU A 32 0.69 -5.97 2.01
C LEU A 32 -0.13 -4.72 1.70
N LEU A 33 -1.35 -4.61 2.23
CA LEU A 33 -2.17 -3.40 2.18
C LEU A 33 -1.49 -2.22 2.91
N GLY A 34 -0.83 -2.48 4.03
CA GLY A 34 -0.07 -1.49 4.80
C GLY A 34 1.12 -0.96 4.00
N ILE A 35 1.86 -1.84 3.31
CA ILE A 35 2.97 -1.47 2.42
C ILE A 35 2.45 -0.69 1.21
N GLN A 36 1.39 -1.17 0.55
CA GLN A 36 0.76 -0.47 -0.58
C GLN A 36 0.35 0.95 -0.17
N THR A 37 -0.32 1.09 0.98
CA THR A 37 -0.77 2.39 1.50
C THR A 37 0.39 3.32 1.81
N LYS A 38 1.47 2.83 2.42
CA LYS A 38 2.67 3.64 2.69
C LYS A 38 3.39 4.05 1.42
N LEU A 39 3.49 3.16 0.43
CA LEU A 39 4.09 3.46 -0.86
C LEU A 39 3.30 4.57 -1.57
N THR A 40 1.98 4.40 -1.74
CA THR A 40 1.15 5.32 -2.52
C THR A 40 0.88 6.64 -1.81
N ARG A 41 0.67 6.65 -0.49
CA ARG A 41 0.31 7.86 0.25
C ARG A 41 1.46 8.63 0.86
N VAL A 42 2.66 8.02 0.93
CA VAL A 42 3.82 8.66 1.57
C VAL A 42 5.02 8.66 0.64
N ILE A 43 5.53 7.48 0.27
CA ILE A 43 6.82 7.37 -0.42
C ILE A 43 6.78 8.01 -1.81
N LEU A 44 5.84 7.60 -2.67
CA LEU A 44 5.71 8.17 -4.01
C LEU A 44 5.52 9.69 -3.98
N PRO A 45 4.60 10.26 -3.16
CA PRO A 45 4.48 11.70 -3.03
C PRO A 45 5.75 12.41 -2.60
N THR A 46 6.48 11.86 -1.63
CA THR A 46 7.72 12.47 -1.16
C THR A 46 8.80 12.51 -2.25
N LEU A 47 8.93 11.44 -3.04
CA LEU A 47 9.88 11.40 -4.16
C LEU A 47 9.55 12.44 -5.23
N SER A 48 8.27 12.62 -5.55
CA SER A 48 7.83 13.66 -6.49
C SER A 48 8.15 15.06 -6.01
N ILE A 49 7.93 15.35 -4.71
CA ILE A 49 8.28 16.65 -4.12
C ILE A 49 9.79 16.88 -4.21
N ILE A 50 10.62 15.87 -3.94
CA ILE A 50 12.08 15.97 -4.06
C ILE A 50 12.49 16.27 -5.51
N ALA A 51 11.91 15.58 -6.49
CA ALA A 51 12.20 15.84 -7.91
C ALA A 51 11.82 17.26 -8.34
N ILE A 52 10.66 17.75 -7.88
CA ILE A 52 10.21 19.12 -8.15
C ILE A 52 11.14 20.14 -7.48
N ALA A 53 11.54 19.92 -6.22
CA ALA A 53 12.48 20.79 -5.52
C ALA A 53 13.84 20.84 -6.23
N TRP A 54 14.33 19.71 -6.74
CA TRP A 54 15.55 19.67 -7.53
C TRP A 54 15.43 20.45 -8.84
N ALA A 55 14.31 20.30 -9.56
CA ALA A 55 14.04 21.06 -10.78
C ALA A 55 13.95 22.58 -10.50
N ALA A 56 13.31 22.97 -9.40
CA ALA A 56 13.24 24.37 -8.96
C ALA A 56 14.63 24.93 -8.63
N PHE A 57 15.45 24.19 -7.89
CA PHE A 57 16.83 24.59 -7.62
C PHE A 57 17.64 24.74 -8.90
N SER A 58 17.51 23.79 -9.83
CA SER A 58 18.17 23.88 -11.13
C SER A 58 17.74 25.09 -11.96
N LEU A 59 16.50 25.55 -11.80
CA LEU A 59 16.00 26.76 -12.46
C LEU A 59 16.58 28.02 -11.81
N MET A 60 16.59 28.07 -10.48
CA MET A 60 17.12 29.20 -9.72
C MET A 60 18.63 29.38 -9.88
N SER A 61 19.38 28.29 -10.08
CA SER A 61 20.84 28.35 -10.31
C SER A 61 21.23 28.78 -11.73
N GLY A 62 20.26 29.04 -12.62
CA GLY A 62 20.52 29.49 -13.99
C GLY A 62 21.01 28.40 -14.93
N ASN A 63 20.75 27.12 -14.63
CA ASN A 63 21.16 26.00 -15.49
C ASN A 63 20.44 26.08 -16.85
N GLU A 64 21.20 26.03 -17.95
CA GLU A 64 20.71 26.05 -19.33
C GLU A 64 19.68 24.94 -19.62
N ARG A 65 19.79 23.80 -18.91
CA ARG A 65 18.90 22.64 -19.05
C ARG A 65 17.79 22.59 -18.01
N ALA A 66 17.55 23.67 -17.25
CA ALA A 66 16.52 23.70 -16.21
C ALA A 66 15.13 23.33 -16.73
N LYS A 67 14.76 23.76 -17.94
CA LYS A 67 13.49 23.38 -18.59
C LYS A 67 13.37 21.86 -18.76
N THR A 68 14.46 21.18 -19.09
CA THR A 68 14.48 19.72 -19.22
C THR A 68 14.31 19.05 -17.85
N HIS A 69 14.97 19.55 -16.80
CA HIS A 69 14.77 19.04 -15.44
C HIS A 69 13.34 19.23 -14.93
N MET A 70 12.70 20.35 -15.27
CA MET A 70 11.28 20.56 -15.01
C MET A 70 10.41 19.52 -15.72
N TRP A 71 10.67 19.26 -17.01
CA TRP A 71 9.95 18.23 -17.74
C TRP A 71 10.11 16.84 -17.13
N TYR A 72 11.33 16.47 -16.72
CA TYR A 72 11.56 15.20 -16.04
C TYR A 72 10.83 15.11 -14.70
N ALA A 73 10.80 16.18 -13.90
CA ALA A 73 10.07 16.21 -12.65
C ALA A 73 8.55 16.09 -12.86
N ILE A 74 8.00 16.77 -13.88
CA ILE A 74 6.58 16.69 -14.24
C ILE A 74 6.21 15.28 -14.69
N LEU A 75 6.93 14.73 -15.67
CA LEU A 75 6.65 13.40 -16.22
C LEU A 75 6.84 12.31 -15.16
N GLY A 76 7.91 12.38 -14.38
CA GLY A 76 8.16 11.46 -13.28
C GLY A 76 7.07 11.50 -12.21
N SER A 77 6.55 12.69 -11.90
CA SER A 77 5.44 12.84 -10.95
C SER A 77 4.13 12.29 -11.51
N ILE A 78 3.80 12.58 -12.77
CA ILE A 78 2.59 12.03 -13.43
C ILE A 78 2.62 10.51 -13.43
N ILE A 79 3.75 9.90 -13.78
CA ILE A 79 3.89 8.44 -13.80
C ILE A 79 3.83 7.89 -12.38
N GLY A 80 4.55 8.49 -11.42
CA GLY A 80 4.57 8.06 -10.03
C GLY A 80 3.17 8.06 -9.40
N PHE A 81 2.50 9.21 -9.39
CA PHE A 81 1.15 9.31 -8.83
C PHE A 81 0.08 8.60 -9.67
N GLY A 82 0.23 8.60 -11.00
CA GLY A 82 -0.74 8.01 -11.91
C GLY A 82 -0.72 6.48 -11.95
N ALA A 83 0.40 5.84 -11.60
CA ALA A 83 0.54 4.39 -11.63
C ALA A 83 -0.52 3.67 -10.77
N GLY A 84 -0.83 4.19 -9.57
CA GLY A 84 -1.87 3.63 -8.72
C GLY A 84 -3.25 3.66 -9.37
N ALA A 85 -3.62 4.82 -9.93
CA ALA A 85 -4.90 4.99 -10.62
C ALA A 85 -5.04 4.09 -11.86
N ILE A 86 -3.95 3.82 -12.58
CA ILE A 86 -3.95 2.90 -13.73
C ILE A 86 -4.18 1.45 -13.26
N VAL A 87 -3.50 1.02 -12.19
CA VAL A 87 -3.70 -0.32 -11.63
C VAL A 87 -5.13 -0.47 -11.14
N ASP A 88 -5.65 0.51 -10.41
CA ASP A 88 -7.03 0.50 -9.90
C ASP A 88 -8.05 0.44 -11.05
N PHE A 89 -7.82 1.20 -12.13
CA PHE A 89 -8.66 1.18 -13.33
C PHE A 89 -8.68 -0.21 -14.00
N ILE A 90 -7.51 -0.85 -14.14
CA ILE A 90 -7.41 -2.21 -14.73
C ILE A 90 -8.09 -3.24 -13.81
N SER A 91 -7.89 -3.15 -12.49
CA SER A 91 -8.50 -4.08 -11.53
C SER A 91 -10.03 -3.99 -11.53
N GLN A 92 -10.59 -2.79 -11.72
CA GLN A 92 -12.04 -2.60 -11.86
C GLN A 92 -12.59 -3.12 -13.19
N ALA A 93 -11.80 -3.07 -14.27
CA ALA A 93 -12.23 -3.56 -15.58
C ALA A 93 -12.22 -5.09 -15.72
N VAL A 94 -11.54 -5.79 -14.81
CA VAL A 94 -11.35 -7.26 -14.84
C VAL A 94 -12.27 -8.00 -13.85
N HIS A 95 -13.02 -7.28 -13.01
CA HIS A 95 -14.12 -7.84 -12.21
C HIS A 95 -15.44 -7.78 -12.97
#